data_AF-A0A1N6EGD7-F1
#
_entry.id   AF-A0A1N6EGD7-F1
#
_cell.length_a   1.000
_cell.length_b   1.000
_cell.length_c   1.000
_cell.angle_alpha   90.00
_cell.angle_beta   90.00
_cell.angle_gamma   90.00
#
_symmetry.space_group_name_H-M   'P 1'
#
loop_
_entity.id
_entity.type
_entity.pdbx_description
1 polymer ?
#
loop_
_entity_poly.entity_id
_entity_poly.type
_entity_poly.pdbx_seq_one_letter_code
_entity_poly.pdbx_strand_id
1 'polypeptide(L)'
;MADHDTKVTASEEALLESFFSAARADGARRAEPSPELLARVLEDGYAVQDARMTAAVRSRPAAPARRGLLATLLAAIGGAPGLAGLAAATVAGVWIGIRPPEAVSGVTASVFGTTTEAAATTDDDLLGYDIAYADLLTDG
;
A
#
# COMPACT_ATOMS: atom_id res chain seq x y z
N MET A 1 -13.09 -27.07 -9.41
CA MET A 1 -13.07 -26.17 -8.24
C MET A 1 -12.93 -24.78 -8.83
N ALA A 2 -14.06 -24.07 -8.97
CA ALA A 2 -14.15 -22.87 -9.79
C ALA A 2 -13.42 -21.69 -9.12
N ASP A 3 -12.55 -21.06 -9.89
CA ASP A 3 -11.86 -19.81 -9.59
C ASP A 3 -12.90 -18.68 -9.54
N HIS A 4 -13.29 -18.24 -8.35
CA HIS A 4 -14.12 -17.04 -8.20
C HIS A 4 -13.18 -15.83 -8.11
N ASP A 5 -12.80 -15.30 -9.28
CA ASP A 5 -12.20 -13.96 -9.42
C ASP A 5 -13.10 -12.99 -8.64
N THR A 6 -12.55 -12.34 -7.61
CA THR A 6 -13.28 -11.52 -6.64
C THR A 6 -13.64 -10.15 -7.22
N LYS A 7 -14.12 -10.13 -8.46
CA LYS A 7 -14.61 -8.92 -9.14
C LYS A 7 -16.12 -8.98 -9.17
N VAL A 8 -16.74 -7.95 -8.63
CA VAL A 8 -18.16 -7.70 -8.81
C VAL A 8 -18.41 -7.60 -10.31
N THR A 9 -19.26 -8.47 -10.82
CA THR A 9 -19.63 -8.50 -12.23
C THR A 9 -20.57 -7.33 -12.56
N ALA A 10 -20.61 -6.90 -13.82
CA ALA A 10 -21.49 -5.80 -14.24
C ALA A 10 -22.97 -6.03 -13.88
N SER A 11 -23.40 -7.30 -13.84
CA SER A 11 -24.75 -7.68 -13.43
C SER A 11 -24.98 -7.50 -11.92
N GLU A 12 -23.97 -7.77 -11.10
CA GLU A 12 -24.03 -7.53 -9.65
C GLU A 12 -23.97 -6.03 -9.34
N GLU A 13 -23.18 -5.24 -10.07
CA GLU A 13 -23.18 -3.78 -9.96
C GLU A 13 -24.55 -3.18 -10.29
N ALA A 14 -25.18 -3.64 -11.38
CA ALA A 14 -26.52 -3.20 -11.76
C ALA A 14 -27.59 -3.58 -10.72
N LEU A 15 -27.47 -4.77 -10.13
CA LEU A 15 -28.33 -5.23 -9.05
C LEU A 15 -28.13 -4.39 -7.79
N LEU A 16 -26.89 -4.08 -7.40
CA LEU A 16 -26.58 -3.22 -6.26
C LEU A 16 -27.13 -1.80 -6.46
N GLU A 17 -26.96 -1.23 -7.65
CA GLU A 17 -27.52 0.10 -7.94
C GLU A 17 -29.04 0.09 -7.87
N SER A 18 -29.71 -1.00 -8.28
CA SER A 18 -31.17 -1.12 -8.12
C SER A 18 -31.60 -1.09 -6.65
N PHE A 19 -30.86 -1.76 -5.75
CA PHE A 19 -31.14 -1.72 -4.31
C PHE A 19 -30.86 -0.35 -3.70
N PHE A 20 -29.78 0.32 -4.10
CA PHE A 20 -29.47 1.66 -3.61
C PHE A 20 -30.48 2.70 -4.12
N SER A 21 -30.89 2.60 -5.38
CA SER A 21 -31.94 3.44 -5.96
C SER A 21 -33.26 3.28 -5.20
N ALA A 22 -33.68 2.04 -4.93
CA ALA A 22 -34.86 1.75 -4.12
C ALA A 22 -34.74 2.33 -2.70
N ALA A 23 -33.58 2.19 -2.05
CA ALA A 23 -33.35 2.72 -0.71
C ALA A 23 -33.38 4.26 -0.65
N ARG A 24 -32.89 4.96 -1.70
CA ARG A 24 -32.98 6.43 -1.81
C ARG A 24 -34.42 6.88 -2.05
N ALA A 25 -35.16 6.16 -2.90
CA ALA A 25 -36.56 6.44 -3.19
C ALA A 25 -37.46 6.26 -1.95
N ASP A 26 -37.15 5.29 -1.09
CA ASP A 26 -37.85 5.04 0.17
C ASP A 26 -37.42 5.99 1.32
N GLY A 27 -36.66 7.04 0.99
CA GLY A 27 -36.10 8.02 1.94
C GLY A 27 -37.13 8.68 2.86
N ALA A 28 -38.41 8.71 2.50
CA ALA A 28 -39.50 9.17 3.37
C ALA A 28 -39.78 8.25 4.57
N ARG A 29 -39.39 6.96 4.52
CA ARG A 29 -39.47 6.00 5.64
C ARG A 29 -38.23 5.97 6.52
N ARG A 30 -37.18 6.70 6.13
CA ARG A 30 -35.98 6.90 6.95
C ARG A 30 -36.35 7.86 8.08
N ALA A 31 -37.14 7.39 9.04
CA ALA A 31 -37.37 8.09 10.29
C ALA A 31 -35.98 8.40 10.87
N GLU A 32 -35.71 9.68 11.11
CA GLU A 32 -34.47 10.10 11.72
C GLU A 32 -34.33 9.35 13.06
N PRO A 33 -33.19 8.66 13.30
CA PRO A 33 -33.01 7.93 14.54
C PRO A 33 -33.18 8.90 15.71
N SER A 34 -33.82 8.43 16.79
CA SER A 34 -34.08 9.29 17.93
C SER A 34 -32.75 9.84 18.49
N PRO A 35 -32.72 11.08 18.99
CA PRO A 35 -31.52 11.65 19.59
C PRO A 35 -30.96 10.80 20.74
N GLU A 36 -31.85 10.14 21.50
CA GLU A 36 -31.49 9.22 22.57
C GLU A 36 -30.75 7.98 22.07
N LEU A 37 -31.18 7.40 20.94
CA LEU A 37 -30.50 6.26 20.33
C LEU A 37 -29.09 6.67 19.87
N LEU A 38 -28.97 7.82 19.22
CA LEU A 38 -27.67 8.35 18.77
C LEU A 38 -26.74 8.60 19.95
N ALA A 39 -27.22 9.21 21.03
CA ALA A 39 -26.44 9.43 22.25
C ALA A 39 -25.91 8.10 22.82
N ARG A 40 -26.75 7.06 22.88
CA ARG A 40 -26.34 5.75 23.38
C ARG A 40 -25.33 5.04 22.46
N VAL A 41 -25.48 5.17 21.15
CA VAL A 41 -24.51 4.63 20.17
C VAL A 41 -23.15 5.32 20.32
N LEU A 42 -23.14 6.63 20.54
CA LEU A 42 -21.91 7.39 20.76
C LEU A 42 -21.23 6.98 22.08
N GLU A 43 -22.00 6.83 23.15
CA GLU A 43 -21.50 6.36 24.44
C GLU A 43 -20.85 4.97 24.33
N ASP A 44 -21.50 4.03 23.66
CA ASP A 44 -20.94 2.69 23.39
C ASP A 44 -19.67 2.78 22.54
N GLY A 45 -19.68 3.63 21.52
CA GLY A 45 -18.51 3.93 20.69
C GLY A 45 -17.31 4.42 21.51
N TYR A 46 -17.54 5.36 22.43
CA TYR A 46 -16.50 5.86 23.32
C TYR A 46 -15.98 4.79 24.28
N ALA A 47 -16.87 3.97 24.85
CA ALA A 47 -16.47 2.86 25.73
C ALA A 47 -15.55 1.86 25.02
N VAL A 48 -15.86 1.52 23.75
CA VAL A 48 -15.01 0.64 22.93
C VAL A 48 -13.68 1.30 22.58
N GLN A 49 -13.67 2.59 22.25
CA GLN A 49 -12.43 3.35 21.96
C GLN A 49 -11.50 3.35 23.19
N ASP A 50 -12.04 3.69 24.36
CA ASP A 50 -11.29 3.70 25.62
C ASP A 50 -10.77 2.30 25.99
N ALA A 51 -11.60 1.27 25.82
CA ALA A 51 -11.18 -0.12 26.03
C ALA A 51 -10.01 -0.53 25.12
N ARG A 52 -10.05 -0.12 23.84
CA ARG A 52 -8.94 -0.37 22.90
C ARG A 52 -7.69 0.42 23.24
N MET A 53 -7.82 1.68 23.63
CA MET A 53 -6.69 2.51 24.07
C MET A 53 -6.04 1.95 25.34
N THR A 54 -6.83 1.54 26.33
CA THR A 54 -6.32 0.94 27.56
C THR A 54 -5.66 -0.43 27.31
N ALA A 55 -6.21 -1.25 26.41
CA ALA A 55 -5.57 -2.50 25.98
C ALA A 55 -4.24 -2.26 25.28
N ALA A 56 -4.16 -1.24 24.40
CA ALA A 56 -2.91 -0.85 23.74
C ALA A 56 -1.84 -0.38 24.74
N VAL A 57 -2.24 0.38 25.77
CA VAL A 57 -1.33 0.80 26.86
C VAL A 57 -0.83 -0.40 27.68
N ARG A 58 -1.69 -1.37 28.00
CA ARG A 58 -1.30 -2.59 28.74
C ARG A 58 -0.40 -3.52 27.93
N SER A 59 -0.47 -3.48 26.60
CA SER A 59 0.41 -4.26 25.73
C SER A 59 1.82 -3.68 25.55
N ARG A 60 2.15 -2.55 26.18
CA ARG A 60 3.49 -1.97 26.13
C ARG A 60 4.48 -2.88 26.87
N PRO A 61 5.46 -3.49 26.20
CA PRO A 61 6.44 -4.31 26.90
C PRO A 61 7.25 -3.44 27.86
N ALA A 62 7.39 -3.91 29.10
CA ALA A 62 8.17 -3.29 30.15
C ALA A 62 9.67 -3.52 29.89
N ALA A 63 10.25 -2.78 28.94
CA ALA A 63 11.68 -2.46 28.86
C ALA A 63 11.95 -1.59 27.61
N PRO A 64 12.89 -0.64 27.65
CA PRO A 64 13.40 -0.02 26.44
C PRO A 64 14.26 -1.05 25.69
N ALA A 65 13.64 -1.89 24.86
CA ALA A 65 14.38 -2.57 23.80
C ALA A 65 15.02 -1.48 22.95
N ARG A 66 16.33 -1.55 22.72
CA ARG A 66 17.08 -0.61 21.88
C ARG A 66 16.34 -0.53 20.54
N ARG A 67 15.55 0.52 20.34
CA ARG A 67 14.72 0.69 19.15
C ARG A 67 15.69 0.87 17.99
N GLY A 68 15.84 -0.19 17.19
CA GLY A 68 16.60 -0.11 15.93
C GLY A 68 15.98 0.97 15.04
N LEU A 69 16.79 1.54 14.13
CA LEU A 69 16.37 2.62 13.23
C LEU A 69 15.05 2.31 12.49
N LEU A 70 14.82 1.03 12.15
CA LEU A 70 13.57 0.54 11.55
C LEU A 70 12.35 0.70 12.47
N ALA A 71 12.48 0.42 13.77
CA ALA A 71 11.38 0.59 14.72
C ALA A 71 11.02 2.07 14.90
N THR A 72 11.99 2.97 14.77
CA THR A 72 11.78 4.43 14.79
C THR A 72 11.10 4.91 13.52
N LEU A 73 11.49 4.41 12.34
CA LEU A 73 10.80 4.68 11.08
C LEU A 73 9.35 4.18 11.11
N LEU A 74 9.11 2.97 11.58
CA LEU A 74 7.77 2.39 11.73
C LEU A 74 6.89 3.16 12.73
N ALA A 75 7.49 3.69 13.80
CA ALA A 75 6.79 4.60 14.72
C ALA A 75 6.45 5.95 14.06
N ALA A 76 7.34 6.47 13.20
CA ALA A 76 7.12 7.72 12.46
C ALA A 76 6.04 7.58 11.37
N ILE A 77 5.86 6.39 10.78
CA ILE A 77 4.84 6.11 9.76
C ILE A 77 3.45 5.85 10.41
N GLY A 78 3.35 5.85 11.74
CA GLY A 78 2.07 5.76 12.46
C GLY A 78 1.72 4.38 13.02
N GLY A 79 2.68 3.46 13.10
CA GLY A 79 2.50 2.13 13.69
C GLY A 79 1.85 1.12 12.74
N ALA A 80 1.00 0.22 13.26
CA ALA A 80 0.34 -0.83 12.48
C ALA A 80 -0.40 -0.35 11.21
N PRO A 81 -1.19 0.74 11.22
CA PRO A 81 -1.82 1.25 9.98
C PRO A 81 -0.78 1.77 8.97
N GLY A 82 0.33 2.33 9.46
CA GLY A 82 1.45 2.75 8.62
C GLY A 82 2.14 1.59 7.91
N LEU A 83 2.35 0.48 8.63
CA LEU A 83 2.94 -0.75 8.09
C LEU A 83 2.00 -1.41 7.07
N ALA A 84 0.69 -1.40 7.33
CA ALA A 84 -0.32 -1.86 6.39
C ALA A 84 -0.32 -1.01 5.10
N GLY A 85 -0.19 0.31 5.22
CA GLY A 85 -0.06 1.21 4.06
C GLY A 85 1.22 0.94 3.25
N LEU A 86 2.35 0.71 3.92
CA LEU A 86 3.62 0.38 3.26
C LEU A 86 3.55 -0.97 2.54
N ALA A 87 2.94 -1.98 3.15
CA ALA A 87 2.70 -3.28 2.51
C ALA A 87 1.74 -3.17 1.32
N ALA A 88 0.68 -2.35 1.42
CA ALA A 88 -0.20 -2.08 0.29
C ALA A 88 0.53 -1.35 -0.84
N ALA A 89 1.41 -0.39 -0.51
CA ALA A 89 2.22 0.33 -1.49
C ALA A 89 3.23 -0.57 -2.21
N THR A 90 3.85 -1.54 -1.53
CA THR A 90 4.75 -2.51 -2.20
C THR A 90 3.98 -3.45 -3.12
N VAL A 91 2.83 -3.96 -2.69
CA VAL A 91 1.96 -4.78 -3.54
C VAL A 91 1.46 -3.98 -4.75
N ALA A 92 1.07 -2.73 -4.55
CA ALA A 92 0.68 -1.83 -5.65
C ALA A 92 1.85 -1.55 -6.61
N GLY A 93 3.05 -1.33 -6.10
CA GLY A 93 4.26 -1.15 -6.91
C GLY A 93 4.59 -2.39 -7.75
N VAL A 94 4.51 -3.59 -7.14
CA VAL A 94 4.69 -4.87 -7.85
C VAL A 94 3.61 -5.06 -8.92
N TRP A 95 2.36 -4.75 -8.60
CA TRP A 95 1.24 -4.85 -9.54
C TRP A 95 1.42 -3.92 -10.76
N ILE A 96 1.83 -2.67 -10.53
CA ILE A 96 2.09 -1.68 -11.58
C ILE A 96 3.29 -2.11 -12.44
N GLY A 97 4.34 -2.70 -11.84
CA GLY A 97 5.53 -3.17 -12.55
C GLY A 97 5.28 -4.35 -13.49
N ILE A 98 4.40 -5.29 -13.11
CA ILE A 98 4.09 -6.48 -13.92
C ILE A 98 3.22 -6.14 -15.14
N ARG A 99 2.34 -5.14 -15.01
CA ARG A 99 1.37 -4.73 -16.05
C ARG A 99 1.40 -3.21 -16.20
N PRO A 100 2.45 -2.64 -16.81
CA PRO A 100 2.53 -1.18 -16.96
C PRO A 100 1.32 -0.69 -17.76
N PRO A 101 0.46 0.17 -17.17
CA PRO A 101 -0.59 0.85 -17.92
C PRO A 101 0.04 1.72 -19.02
N GLU A 102 -0.62 1.85 -20.17
CA GLU A 102 -0.20 2.72 -21.30
C GLU A 102 0.11 4.18 -20.86
N ALA A 103 -0.42 4.63 -19.72
CA ALA A 103 -0.11 5.94 -19.15
C ALA A 103 1.31 6.04 -18.54
N VAL A 104 1.86 4.93 -18.06
CA VAL A 104 3.17 4.89 -17.38
C VAL A 104 4.30 4.88 -18.40
N SER A 105 4.11 4.31 -19.60
CA SER A 105 5.09 4.38 -20.68
C SER A 105 5.35 5.82 -21.12
N GLY A 106 4.31 6.66 -21.22
CA GLY A 106 4.43 8.08 -21.55
C GLY A 106 5.09 8.94 -20.46
N VAL A 107 4.84 8.63 -19.18
CA VAL A 107 5.47 9.34 -18.05
C VAL A 107 6.93 8.90 -17.88
N THR A 108 7.23 7.61 -18.02
CA THR A 108 8.62 7.10 -17.98
C THR A 108 9.44 7.67 -19.13
N ALA A 109 8.88 7.76 -20.35
CA ALA A 109 9.58 8.35 -21.50
C ALA A 109 9.87 9.85 -21.33
N SER A 110 8.99 10.59 -20.65
CA SER A 110 9.16 12.02 -20.38
C SER A 110 10.05 12.32 -19.18
N VAL A 111 10.06 11.48 -18.15
CA VAL A 111 10.89 11.65 -16.94
C VAL A 111 12.29 11.10 -17.13
N PHE A 112 12.43 9.94 -17.80
CA PHE A 112 13.71 9.26 -17.99
C PHE A 112 14.35 9.51 -19.35
N GLY A 113 13.77 10.38 -20.19
CA GLY A 113 14.37 10.88 -21.41
C GLY A 113 14.98 9.79 -22.28
N THR A 114 14.15 9.11 -23.08
CA THR A 114 14.52 8.15 -24.13
C THR A 114 16.01 7.82 -24.24
N THR A 115 16.46 6.76 -23.58
CA THR A 115 17.58 5.95 -24.08
C THR A 115 17.12 4.50 -24.09
N THR A 116 16.24 4.21 -25.05
CA THR A 116 16.08 2.85 -25.55
C THR A 116 17.33 2.50 -26.35
N GLU A 117 18.46 2.33 -25.67
CA GLU A 117 19.52 1.51 -26.22
C GLU A 117 19.28 0.09 -25.71
N ALA A 118 18.47 -0.64 -26.47
CA ALA A 118 18.60 -2.09 -26.54
C ALA A 118 19.91 -2.42 -27.27
N ALA A 119 21.04 -1.92 -26.77
CA ALA A 119 22.34 -2.49 -27.06
C ALA A 119 22.51 -3.58 -26.02
N ALA A 120 22.62 -4.83 -26.47
CA ALA A 120 23.09 -5.90 -25.62
C ALA A 120 24.41 -5.45 -24.99
N THR A 121 24.38 -5.02 -23.72
CA THR A 121 25.58 -4.86 -22.92
C THR A 121 26.18 -6.27 -22.83
N THR A 122 27.07 -6.54 -23.77
CA THR A 122 27.98 -7.67 -23.66
C THR A 122 28.83 -7.36 -22.44
N ASP A 123 29.02 -8.35 -21.57
CA ASP A 123 29.72 -8.30 -20.26
C ASP A 123 31.18 -7.74 -20.30
N ASP A 124 31.62 -7.12 -21.40
CA ASP A 124 32.99 -6.69 -21.66
C ASP A 124 33.36 -5.37 -20.96
N ASP A 125 32.39 -4.47 -20.71
CA ASP A 125 32.65 -3.16 -20.08
C ASP A 125 32.94 -3.25 -18.57
N LEU A 126 32.70 -4.40 -17.94
CA LEU A 126 33.01 -4.63 -16.52
C LEU A 126 34.45 -5.14 -16.29
N LEU A 127 35.16 -5.56 -17.33
CA LEU A 127 36.51 -6.15 -17.22
C LEU A 127 37.64 -5.19 -17.62
N GLY A 128 37.33 -3.92 -17.90
CA GLY A 128 38.31 -2.90 -18.29
C GLY A 128 39.24 -2.39 -17.17
N TYR A 129 39.08 -2.86 -15.92
CA TYR A 129 39.90 -2.40 -14.78
C TYR A 129 41.14 -3.27 -14.51
N ASP A 130 41.25 -4.47 -15.10
CA ASP A 130 42.34 -5.41 -14.78
C ASP A 130 43.58 -5.27 -15.68
N ILE A 131 43.45 -4.76 -16.91
CA ILE A 131 44.60 -4.60 -17.83
C ILE A 131 45.53 -3.44 -17.46
N ALA A 132 45.12 -2.51 -16.59
CA ALA A 132 45.99 -1.45 -16.09
C ALA A 132 46.92 -1.91 -14.95
N TYR A 133 46.58 -2.98 -14.23
CA TYR A 133 47.41 -3.49 -13.12
C TYR A 133 48.48 -4.49 -13.61
N ALA A 134 48.22 -5.19 -14.72
CA ALA A 134 49.17 -6.12 -15.30
C ALA A 134 50.42 -5.43 -15.86
N ASP A 135 50.27 -4.23 -16.45
CA ASP A 135 51.39 -3.48 -17.04
C ASP A 135 52.31 -2.82 -15.98
N LEU A 136 51.80 -2.59 -14.76
CA LEU A 136 52.55 -2.00 -13.65
C LEU A 136 53.33 -3.03 -12.82
N LEU A 137 53.17 -4.33 -13.12
CA LEU A 137 53.84 -5.44 -12.42
C LEU A 137 54.89 -6.14 -13.30
N THR A 138 54.98 -5.79 -14.58
CA THR A 138 55.93 -6.37 -15.54
C THR A 138 57.15 -5.51 -15.86
N ASP A 139 57.23 -4.27 -15.35
CA ASP A 139 58.45 -3.47 -15.41
C ASP A 139 59.13 -3.42 -14.03
N GLY A 140 59.98 -4.42 -13.81
CA GLY A 140 60.92 -4.55 -12.69
C GLY A 140 62.05 -5.52 -13.06
#